data_AF-H3H721-F1
#
_entry.id   AF-H3H721-F1
#
_cell.length_a   1.000
_cell.length_b   1.000
_cell.length_c   1.000
_cell.angle_alpha   90.00
_cell.angle_beta   90.00
_cell.angle_gamma   90.00
#
_symmetry.space_group_name_H-M   'P 1'
#
loop_
_entity.id
_entity.type
_entity.pdbx_description
1 polymer ?
#
loop_
_entity_poly.entity_id
_entity_poly.type
_entity_poly.pdbx_seq_one_letter_code
_entity_poly.pdbx_strand_id
1 'polypeptide(L)'
;MAMKRVLLLLAATALASVQGEGETGSVKITAFLTRVLTPYPAEITQKEDQLVLFEASHLITSPYVTKTQTTKLKLPSGNVESVHAAEPISRKGSVVSLGPYTDVEAFAAGVEESPLSVHYKNHAPFMTITKLTREIEVSMWGRVSFEEVYDMEHTGAKLKDGFSRYDYVQLHQRSASFHEMYAHLPKDSVNVYYRDQIGNISTSRLRPAGRTGSHLDLEFKPRFPLFGGWKSQWYLGYSVPTHSVLTHVGDKFKLEVDFSTPVQGASVDDLTVKVILPEGATNVQVNVPFSLDGTSETTRQTYLDTPAIGRPVVVLDKKNVVAAHNVPFEVTFDFPQQFMLHEPLLLVSAFLAFFIVCMFLFRLDISIAKKPVQKKKTE
;
A
#
# COMPACT_ATOMS: atom_id res chain seq x y z
N MET A 1 9.12 -17.61 -25.38
CA MET A 1 8.27 -17.07 -24.30
C MET A 1 8.75 -17.73 -23.01
N ALA A 2 9.42 -16.99 -22.13
CA ALA A 2 9.96 -17.58 -20.90
C ALA A 2 8.79 -17.90 -19.97
N MET A 3 8.53 -19.19 -19.75
CA MET A 3 7.52 -19.68 -18.81
C MET A 3 7.86 -19.12 -17.43
N LYS A 4 7.06 -18.18 -16.90
CA LYS A 4 7.22 -17.69 -15.53
C LYS A 4 6.85 -18.84 -14.59
N ARG A 5 7.83 -19.67 -14.24
CA ARG A 5 7.65 -20.77 -13.30
C ARG A 5 7.35 -20.17 -11.92
N VAL A 6 6.16 -20.45 -11.39
CA VAL A 6 5.85 -20.21 -9.97
C VAL A 6 6.65 -21.24 -9.17
N LEU A 7 7.82 -20.82 -8.69
CA LEU A 7 8.65 -21.66 -7.83
C LEU A 7 8.12 -21.55 -6.39
N LEU A 8 7.41 -22.56 -5.92
CA LEU A 8 7.17 -22.71 -4.49
C LEU A 8 8.49 -23.18 -3.84
N LEU A 9 9.13 -22.29 -3.08
CA LEU A 9 10.24 -22.64 -2.22
C LEU A 9 9.75 -23.52 -1.06
N LEU A 10 10.59 -24.45 -0.62
CA LEU A 10 10.33 -25.25 0.58
C LEU A 10 10.22 -24.32 1.79
N ALA A 11 9.09 -24.40 2.50
CA ALA A 11 8.87 -23.71 3.77
C ALA A 11 8.61 -24.75 4.86
N ALA A 12 9.22 -24.55 6.03
CA ALA A 12 8.98 -25.36 7.21
C ALA A 12 7.90 -24.70 8.07
N THR A 13 6.92 -25.49 8.52
CA THR A 13 5.84 -25.03 9.41
C THR A 13 5.93 -25.78 10.73
N ALA A 14 6.06 -25.06 11.84
CA ALA A 14 5.98 -25.65 13.17
C ALA A 14 4.53 -25.97 13.51
N LEU A 15 4.24 -27.19 13.93
CA LEU A 15 2.94 -27.59 14.45
C LEU A 15 2.81 -27.18 15.92
N ALA A 16 1.60 -26.79 16.33
CA ALA A 16 1.32 -26.36 17.71
C ALA A 16 1.49 -27.47 18.75
N SER A 17 1.38 -28.73 18.33
CA SER A 17 1.60 -29.91 19.17
C SER A 17 2.26 -31.01 18.36
N VAL A 18 3.19 -31.75 18.99
CA VAL A 18 3.78 -32.96 18.41
C VAL A 18 2.68 -34.01 18.32
N GLN A 19 2.43 -34.54 17.12
CA GLN A 19 1.51 -35.65 16.93
C GLN A 19 2.24 -36.98 17.18
N GLY A 20 1.55 -37.91 17.84
CA GLY A 20 2.04 -39.28 18.05
C GLY A 20 2.12 -40.07 16.75
N GLU A 21 2.91 -41.15 16.75
CA GLU A 21 3.02 -42.05 15.61
C GLU A 21 1.64 -42.67 15.28
N GLY A 22 1.18 -42.51 14.03
CA GLY A 22 -0.12 -43.00 13.58
C GLY A 22 -1.32 -42.06 13.80
N GLU A 23 -1.12 -40.90 14.43
CA GLU A 23 -2.17 -39.88 14.55
C GLU A 23 -2.39 -39.13 13.24
N THR A 24 -3.63 -38.69 13.01
CA THR A 24 -4.00 -37.91 11.82
C THR A 24 -4.16 -36.44 12.18
N GLY A 25 -3.61 -35.56 11.35
CA GLY A 25 -3.72 -34.10 11.48
C GLY A 25 -4.25 -33.47 10.21
N SER A 26 -4.77 -32.24 10.34
CA SER A 26 -5.19 -31.43 9.20
C SER A 26 -4.45 -30.10 9.23
N VAL A 27 -3.79 -29.77 8.11
CA VAL A 27 -3.04 -28.52 7.94
C VAL A 27 -3.64 -27.76 6.77
N LYS A 28 -4.04 -26.50 7.01
CA LYS A 28 -4.55 -25.61 5.97
C LYS A 28 -3.47 -24.61 5.60
N ILE A 29 -2.98 -24.69 4.36
CA ILE A 29 -2.01 -23.75 3.80
C ILE A 29 -2.76 -22.76 2.90
N THR A 30 -2.51 -21.46 3.10
CA THR A 30 -3.05 -20.40 2.25
C THR A 30 -1.88 -19.63 1.65
N ALA A 31 -1.87 -19.49 0.33
CA ALA A 31 -0.84 -18.75 -0.40
C ALA A 31 -1.50 -17.71 -1.30
N PHE A 32 -0.86 -16.54 -1.40
CA PHE A 32 -1.27 -15.46 -2.29
C PHE A 32 -0.20 -15.31 -3.37
N LEU A 33 -0.63 -15.32 -4.62
CA LEU A 33 0.28 -15.22 -5.77
C LEU A 33 -0.07 -13.96 -6.56
N THR A 34 0.94 -13.16 -6.86
CA THR A 34 0.82 -11.97 -7.72
C THR A 34 1.38 -12.28 -9.10
N ARG A 35 0.96 -11.51 -10.12
CA ARG A 35 1.52 -11.59 -11.50
C ARG A 35 1.46 -12.98 -12.18
N VAL A 36 0.50 -13.83 -11.81
CA VAL A 36 0.32 -15.18 -12.38
C VAL A 36 -0.64 -15.24 -13.57
N LEU A 37 -1.49 -14.23 -13.74
CA LEU A 37 -2.44 -14.16 -14.84
C LEU A 37 -1.82 -13.39 -16.00
N THR A 38 -1.79 -14.02 -17.18
CA THR A 38 -1.24 -13.40 -18.39
C THR A 38 -2.39 -13.05 -19.34
N PRO A 39 -2.56 -11.78 -19.75
CA PRO A 39 -3.55 -11.42 -20.75
C PRO A 39 -3.27 -12.13 -22.08
N TYR A 40 -4.29 -12.78 -22.64
CA TYR A 40 -4.18 -13.48 -23.92
C TYR A 40 -5.52 -13.36 -24.67
N PRO A 41 -5.63 -12.54 -25.72
CA PRO A 41 -4.56 -11.79 -26.38
C PRO A 41 -3.96 -10.68 -25.50
N ALA A 42 -2.71 -10.29 -25.80
CA ALA A 42 -2.00 -9.28 -25.02
C ALA A 42 -2.53 -7.85 -25.24
N GLU A 43 -3.21 -7.62 -26.36
CA GLU A 43 -3.82 -6.35 -26.73
C GLU A 43 -5.26 -6.60 -27.20
N ILE A 44 -6.18 -5.73 -26.77
CA ILE A 44 -7.61 -5.81 -27.09
C ILE A 44 -8.13 -4.43 -27.48
N THR A 45 -9.09 -4.39 -28.40
CA THR A 45 -9.79 -3.14 -28.70
C THR A 45 -10.73 -2.76 -27.55
N GLN A 46 -11.19 -1.51 -27.53
CA GLN A 46 -12.07 -1.01 -26.47
C GLN A 46 -13.37 -1.84 -26.27
N LYS A 47 -13.84 -2.52 -27.33
CA LYS A 47 -15.10 -3.29 -27.36
C LYS A 47 -14.91 -4.78 -27.05
N GLU A 48 -13.67 -5.25 -27.04
CA GLU A 48 -13.36 -6.66 -26.87
C GLU A 48 -13.35 -7.08 -25.40
N ASP A 49 -13.64 -8.37 -25.18
CA ASP A 49 -13.55 -8.96 -23.86
C ASP A 49 -12.11 -9.30 -23.50
N GLN A 50 -11.68 -8.96 -22.29
CA GLN A 50 -10.41 -9.44 -21.77
C GLN A 50 -10.51 -10.90 -21.37
N LEU A 51 -9.64 -11.69 -21.98
CA LEU A 51 -9.35 -13.07 -21.65
C LEU A 51 -7.97 -13.17 -21.01
N VAL A 52 -7.81 -14.08 -20.06
CA VAL A 52 -6.54 -14.33 -19.37
C VAL A 52 -6.21 -15.80 -19.37
N LEU A 53 -4.92 -16.08 -19.47
CA LEU A 53 -4.32 -17.40 -19.37
C LEU A 53 -3.77 -17.57 -17.95
N PHE A 54 -4.19 -18.65 -17.29
CA PHE A 54 -3.60 -19.13 -16.04
C PHE A 54 -2.86 -20.42 -16.33
N GLU A 55 -1.54 -20.40 -16.12
CA GLU A 55 -0.67 -21.55 -16.32
C GLU A 55 -0.08 -21.98 -14.97
N ALA A 56 -0.21 -23.26 -14.64
CA ALA A 56 0.29 -23.83 -13.40
C ALA A 56 0.60 -25.32 -13.55
N SER A 57 1.10 -25.93 -12.48
CA SER A 57 1.13 -27.39 -12.36
C SER A 57 -0.26 -27.89 -11.96
N HIS A 58 -0.70 -29.01 -12.55
CA HIS A 58 -1.92 -29.69 -12.11
C HIS A 58 -1.72 -30.43 -10.77
N LEU A 59 -0.46 -30.82 -10.47
CA LEU A 59 -0.02 -31.41 -9.20
C LEU A 59 0.67 -30.40 -8.29
N ILE A 60 0.54 -30.60 -6.97
CA ILE A 60 1.30 -29.82 -5.98
C ILE A 60 2.60 -30.55 -5.73
N THR A 61 3.73 -29.86 -5.93
CA THR A 61 5.04 -30.41 -5.63
C THR A 61 5.23 -30.49 -4.12
N SER A 62 5.24 -31.72 -3.58
CA SER A 62 5.37 -32.02 -2.14
C SER A 62 6.54 -32.97 -1.92
N PRO A 63 7.35 -32.81 -0.84
CA PRO A 63 8.38 -33.79 -0.48
C PRO A 63 7.79 -35.11 0.05
N TYR A 64 6.48 -35.16 0.29
CA TYR A 64 5.77 -36.33 0.81
C TYR A 64 4.97 -37.04 -0.28
N VAL A 65 4.94 -38.37 -0.20
CA VAL A 65 4.07 -39.21 -1.03
C VAL A 65 2.61 -38.87 -0.72
N THR A 66 1.83 -38.58 -1.76
CA THR A 66 0.44 -38.13 -1.61
C THR A 66 -0.50 -39.20 -2.10
N LYS A 67 -1.34 -39.75 -1.20
CA LYS A 67 -2.31 -40.81 -1.55
C LYS A 67 -3.37 -40.34 -2.53
N THR A 68 -3.93 -39.14 -2.32
CA THR A 68 -5.00 -38.58 -3.15
C THR A 68 -4.85 -37.07 -3.25
N GLN A 69 -4.85 -36.53 -4.46
CA GLN A 69 -4.88 -35.09 -4.71
C GLN A 69 -6.10 -34.71 -5.56
N THR A 70 -6.79 -33.64 -5.18
CA THR A 70 -7.87 -33.05 -5.99
C THR A 70 -7.70 -31.54 -6.03
N THR A 71 -7.72 -30.96 -7.22
CA THR A 71 -7.56 -29.52 -7.42
C THR A 71 -8.88 -28.93 -7.89
N LYS A 72 -9.36 -27.87 -7.23
CA LYS A 72 -10.58 -27.14 -7.63
C LYS A 72 -10.24 -25.69 -7.93
N LEU A 73 -10.45 -25.29 -9.18
CA LEU A 73 -10.23 -23.93 -9.66
C LEU A 73 -11.57 -23.21 -9.73
N LYS A 74 -11.71 -22.11 -8.98
CA LYS A 74 -12.90 -21.25 -9.01
C LYS A 74 -12.60 -20.01 -9.85
N LEU A 75 -13.23 -19.92 -11.01
CA LEU A 75 -13.06 -18.82 -11.96
C LEU A 75 -14.05 -17.68 -11.65
N PRO A 76 -13.74 -16.43 -12.05
CA PRO A 76 -14.61 -15.27 -11.85
C PRO A 76 -15.87 -15.32 -12.72
N SER A 77 -15.82 -16.05 -13.84
CA SER A 77 -16.95 -16.22 -14.75
C SER A 77 -17.04 -17.66 -15.24
N GLY A 78 -18.22 -18.03 -15.75
CA GLY A 78 -18.43 -19.32 -16.42
C GLY A 78 -17.95 -19.34 -17.87
N ASN A 79 -17.40 -18.25 -18.40
CA ASN A 79 -16.97 -18.13 -19.78
C ASN A 79 -15.49 -18.54 -19.89
N VAL A 80 -15.28 -19.79 -20.30
CA VAL A 80 -13.96 -20.42 -20.43
C VAL A 80 -13.82 -20.88 -21.87
N GLU A 81 -12.74 -20.43 -22.53
CA GLU A 81 -12.40 -20.76 -23.91
C GLU A 81 -11.77 -22.15 -23.99
N SER A 82 -10.77 -22.43 -23.16
CA SER A 82 -10.08 -23.71 -23.14
C SER A 82 -9.60 -24.09 -21.74
N VAL A 83 -9.53 -25.41 -21.52
CA VAL A 83 -8.95 -26.03 -20.33
C VAL A 83 -8.07 -27.17 -20.81
N HIS A 84 -6.79 -27.14 -20.46
CA HIS A 84 -5.83 -28.20 -20.71
C HIS A 84 -5.23 -28.63 -19.38
N ALA A 85 -5.33 -29.91 -19.05
CA ALA A 85 -4.75 -30.52 -17.85
C ALA A 85 -4.67 -32.05 -18.04
N ALA A 86 -4.05 -32.77 -17.10
CA ALA A 86 -4.16 -34.22 -17.04
C ALA A 86 -5.60 -34.65 -16.72
N GLU A 87 -6.12 -35.65 -17.43
CA GLU A 87 -7.36 -36.31 -17.05
C GLU A 87 -7.23 -36.99 -15.67
N PRO A 88 -8.31 -37.06 -14.87
CA PRO A 88 -9.69 -36.66 -15.17
C PRO A 88 -9.98 -35.17 -14.92
N ILE A 89 -10.76 -34.56 -15.83
CA ILE A 89 -11.19 -33.15 -15.76
C ILE A 89 -12.71 -33.09 -15.74
N SER A 90 -13.28 -32.30 -14.83
CA SER A 90 -14.72 -32.02 -14.79
C SER A 90 -14.96 -30.53 -14.62
N ARG A 91 -15.95 -29.99 -15.36
CA ARG A 91 -16.34 -28.58 -15.28
C ARG A 91 -17.81 -28.45 -14.92
N LYS A 92 -18.10 -27.63 -13.91
CA LYS A 92 -19.45 -27.25 -13.51
C LYS A 92 -19.54 -25.74 -13.36
N GLY A 93 -20.07 -25.07 -14.38
CA GLY A 93 -20.16 -23.60 -14.43
C GLY A 93 -18.77 -22.94 -14.42
N SER A 94 -18.50 -22.14 -13.39
CA SER A 94 -17.21 -21.46 -13.17
C SER A 94 -16.20 -22.28 -12.36
N VAL A 95 -16.52 -23.53 -11.99
CA VAL A 95 -15.63 -24.40 -11.23
C VAL A 95 -15.07 -25.50 -12.13
N VAL A 96 -13.75 -25.57 -12.23
CA VAL A 96 -13.00 -26.65 -12.89
C VAL A 96 -12.39 -27.54 -11.82
N SER A 97 -12.66 -28.84 -11.86
CA SER A 97 -12.13 -29.85 -10.94
C SER A 97 -11.19 -30.78 -11.69
N LEU A 98 -10.03 -31.03 -11.10
CA LEU A 98 -8.97 -31.89 -11.62
C LEU A 98 -8.71 -33.02 -10.62
N GLY A 99 -8.50 -34.23 -11.12
CA GLY A 99 -8.36 -35.43 -10.30
C GLY A 99 -9.72 -36.04 -9.89
N PRO A 100 -9.72 -37.03 -8.99
CA PRO A 100 -8.64 -37.36 -8.08
C PRO A 100 -7.44 -38.01 -8.76
N TYR A 101 -6.23 -37.54 -8.43
CA TYR A 101 -4.97 -38.22 -8.76
C TYR A 101 -4.56 -39.08 -7.56
N THR A 102 -4.23 -40.34 -7.79
CA THR A 102 -3.87 -41.31 -6.75
C THR A 102 -2.38 -41.61 -6.76
N ASP A 103 -1.82 -41.88 -5.59
CA ASP A 103 -0.44 -42.37 -5.41
C ASP A 103 0.64 -41.51 -6.11
N VAL A 104 0.58 -40.20 -5.85
CA VAL A 104 1.53 -39.22 -6.40
C VAL A 104 2.86 -39.32 -5.65
N GLU A 105 3.93 -39.57 -6.40
CA GLU A 105 5.30 -39.67 -5.86
C GLU A 105 5.80 -38.37 -5.23
N ALA A 106 6.77 -38.50 -4.31
CA ALA A 106 7.44 -37.35 -3.73
C ALA A 106 8.16 -36.53 -4.82
N PHE A 107 8.02 -35.21 -4.75
CA PHE A 107 8.54 -34.25 -5.73
C PHE A 107 8.07 -34.47 -7.17
N ALA A 108 6.97 -35.20 -7.40
CA ALA A 108 6.38 -35.32 -8.73
C ALA A 108 6.12 -33.92 -9.33
N ALA A 109 6.87 -33.58 -10.37
CA ALA A 109 6.74 -32.31 -11.07
C ALA A 109 5.70 -32.47 -12.18
N GLY A 110 4.42 -32.20 -11.88
CA GLY A 110 3.33 -32.23 -12.87
C GLY A 110 3.44 -31.23 -14.03
N VAL A 111 4.54 -30.48 -14.12
CA VAL A 111 4.81 -29.48 -15.16
C VAL A 111 5.39 -30.12 -16.42
N GLU A 112 6.16 -31.21 -16.32
CA GLU A 112 6.90 -31.76 -17.47
C GLU A 112 6.04 -32.66 -18.37
N GLU A 113 4.99 -33.30 -17.82
CA GLU A 113 4.16 -34.24 -18.60
C GLU A 113 2.82 -33.63 -19.07
N SER A 114 2.21 -32.70 -18.32
CA SER A 114 0.96 -32.03 -18.72
C SER A 114 0.70 -30.72 -17.95
N PRO A 115 1.08 -29.55 -18.47
CA PRO A 115 0.84 -28.28 -17.80
C PRO A 115 -0.66 -27.98 -17.70
N LEU A 116 -1.10 -27.48 -16.53
CA LEU A 116 -2.45 -26.93 -16.38
C LEU A 116 -2.48 -25.56 -17.06
N SER A 117 -3.36 -25.41 -18.05
CA SER A 117 -3.62 -24.15 -18.72
C SER A 117 -5.13 -23.89 -18.79
N VAL A 118 -5.57 -22.74 -18.29
CA VAL A 118 -6.98 -22.33 -18.31
C VAL A 118 -7.09 -20.95 -18.93
N HIS A 119 -7.85 -20.85 -20.02
CA HIS A 119 -8.09 -19.60 -20.75
C HIS A 119 -9.54 -19.17 -20.56
N TYR A 120 -9.76 -18.00 -19.94
CA TYR A 120 -11.12 -17.58 -19.54
C TYR A 120 -11.29 -16.07 -19.50
N LYS A 121 -12.56 -15.63 -19.58
CA LYS A 121 -12.94 -14.20 -19.49
C LYS A 121 -12.80 -13.67 -18.07
N ASN A 122 -12.06 -12.57 -17.93
CA ASN A 122 -11.86 -11.90 -16.66
C ASN A 122 -11.84 -10.37 -16.81
N HIS A 123 -12.90 -9.72 -16.35
CA HIS A 123 -13.07 -8.26 -16.32
C HIS A 123 -12.81 -7.65 -14.93
N ALA A 124 -12.23 -8.40 -13.99
CA ALA A 124 -11.79 -7.80 -12.74
C ALA A 124 -10.80 -6.65 -13.00
N PRO A 125 -10.72 -5.62 -12.13
CA PRO A 125 -9.76 -4.55 -12.30
C PRO A 125 -8.34 -5.08 -12.06
N PHE A 126 -7.49 -5.11 -13.10
CA PHE A 126 -6.07 -5.49 -12.98
C PHE A 126 -5.24 -4.32 -12.47
N MET A 127 -5.56 -3.87 -11.26
CA MET A 127 -4.90 -2.74 -10.59
C MET A 127 -3.60 -3.22 -9.94
N THR A 128 -2.47 -2.78 -10.49
CA THR A 128 -1.15 -3.05 -9.91
C THR A 128 -0.48 -1.74 -9.54
N ILE A 129 -0.24 -1.56 -8.24
CA ILE A 129 0.56 -0.44 -7.73
C ILE A 129 2.02 -0.85 -7.90
N THR A 130 2.70 -0.29 -8.90
CA THR A 130 4.10 -0.59 -9.16
C THR A 130 5.00 -0.08 -8.05
N LYS A 131 4.65 1.09 -7.48
CA LYS A 131 5.37 1.67 -6.33
C LYS A 131 4.40 2.37 -5.41
N LEU A 132 4.50 2.08 -4.12
CA LEU A 132 3.77 2.76 -3.07
C LEU A 132 4.75 3.35 -2.07
N THR A 133 4.70 4.67 -1.89
CA THR A 133 5.40 5.33 -0.78
C THR A 133 4.35 5.77 0.23
N ARG A 134 4.37 5.18 1.43
CA ARG A 134 3.46 5.51 2.53
C ARG A 134 4.25 6.23 3.61
N GLU A 135 3.97 7.50 3.82
CA GLU A 135 4.57 8.32 4.87
C GLU A 135 3.60 8.47 6.04
N ILE A 136 4.07 8.15 7.23
CA ILE A 136 3.32 8.20 8.48
C ILE A 136 4.03 9.20 9.38
N GLU A 137 3.47 10.40 9.52
CA GLU A 137 4.03 11.48 10.31
C GLU A 137 3.33 11.59 11.66
N VAL A 138 4.10 11.35 12.71
CA VAL A 138 3.62 11.47 14.09
C VAL A 138 3.85 12.91 14.57
N SER A 139 2.76 13.56 15.01
CA SER A 139 2.81 14.86 15.66
C SER A 139 2.26 14.76 17.08
N MET A 140 3.08 15.16 18.05
CA MET A 140 2.71 15.20 19.47
C MET A 140 1.65 16.28 19.77
N TRP A 141 1.37 17.17 18.82
CA TRP A 141 0.32 18.18 18.88
C TRP A 141 -1.09 17.65 18.57
N GLY A 142 -1.26 16.34 18.43
CA GLY A 142 -2.59 15.70 18.50
C GLY A 142 -3.02 14.91 17.27
N ARG A 143 -2.15 14.70 16.28
CA ARG A 143 -2.51 14.03 15.02
C ARG A 143 -1.40 13.12 14.50
N VAL A 144 -1.80 12.03 13.87
CA VAL A 144 -0.92 11.22 13.02
C VAL A 144 -1.42 11.35 11.59
N SER A 145 -0.56 11.84 10.71
CA SER A 145 -0.87 12.09 9.30
C SER A 145 -0.30 11.00 8.43
N PHE A 146 -1.09 10.56 7.45
CA PHE A 146 -0.73 9.61 6.43
C PHE A 146 -0.74 10.32 5.09
N GLU A 147 0.36 10.23 4.33
CA GLU A 147 0.39 10.61 2.92
C GLU A 147 0.93 9.43 2.11
N GLU A 148 0.16 9.00 1.13
CA GLU A 148 0.46 7.84 0.31
C GLU A 148 0.55 8.26 -1.15
N VAL A 149 1.69 7.95 -1.78
CA VAL A 149 1.95 8.19 -3.19
C VAL A 149 1.84 6.88 -3.95
N TYR A 150 0.89 6.81 -4.86
CA TYR A 150 0.57 5.63 -5.65
C TYR A 150 1.06 5.82 -7.08
N ASP A 151 1.98 4.96 -7.51
CA ASP A 151 2.27 4.75 -8.93
C ASP A 151 1.57 3.46 -9.35
N MET A 152 0.56 3.57 -10.21
CA MET A 152 -0.26 2.42 -10.61
C MET A 152 -0.29 2.26 -12.12
N GLU A 153 -0.32 1.00 -12.53
CA GLU A 153 -0.48 0.54 -13.90
C GLU A 153 -1.63 -0.47 -13.99
N HIS A 154 -2.46 -0.35 -15.03
CA HIS A 154 -3.44 -1.38 -15.37
C HIS A 154 -2.74 -2.53 -16.11
N THR A 155 -2.51 -3.66 -15.45
CA THR A 155 -1.68 -4.77 -15.97
C THR A 155 -2.46 -5.82 -16.79
N GLY A 156 -3.73 -5.56 -17.08
CA GLY A 156 -4.54 -6.32 -18.03
C GLY A 156 -4.10 -6.18 -19.50
N ALA A 157 -4.92 -6.69 -20.43
CA ALA A 157 -4.64 -6.61 -21.86
C ALA A 157 -4.59 -5.14 -22.31
N LYS A 158 -3.54 -4.78 -23.06
CA LYS A 158 -3.33 -3.38 -23.48
C LYS A 158 -4.43 -2.92 -24.41
N LEU A 159 -4.78 -1.64 -24.34
CA LEU A 159 -5.67 -1.07 -25.33
C LEU A 159 -4.97 -1.05 -26.69
N LYS A 160 -5.52 -1.83 -27.61
CA LYS A 160 -5.22 -1.77 -29.03
C LYS A 160 -5.99 -0.61 -29.64
N ASP A 161 -5.34 0.09 -30.56
CA ASP A 161 -5.87 1.28 -31.23
C ASP A 161 -6.16 2.45 -30.26
N GLY A 162 -6.89 3.46 -30.75
CA GLY A 162 -7.19 4.67 -29.98
C GLY A 162 -8.38 4.50 -29.02
N PHE A 163 -8.42 5.36 -28.01
CA PHE A 163 -9.57 5.49 -27.12
C PHE A 163 -10.66 6.39 -27.74
N SER A 164 -11.91 5.89 -27.76
CA SER A 164 -13.09 6.64 -28.20
C SER A 164 -14.03 6.89 -27.03
N ARG A 165 -14.19 8.16 -26.64
CA ARG A 165 -15.13 8.55 -25.58
C ARG A 165 -16.57 8.25 -25.96
N TYR A 166 -16.93 8.44 -27.23
CA TYR A 166 -18.29 8.17 -27.73
C TYR A 166 -18.63 6.69 -27.54
N ASP A 167 -17.75 5.79 -27.99
CA ASP A 167 -17.94 4.36 -27.81
C ASP A 167 -17.97 3.99 -26.32
N TYR A 168 -17.13 4.62 -25.49
CA TYR A 168 -17.05 4.32 -24.05
C TYR A 168 -18.36 4.65 -23.32
N VAL A 169 -18.99 5.77 -23.68
CA VAL A 169 -20.25 6.19 -23.07
C VAL A 169 -21.43 5.37 -23.62
N GLN A 170 -21.37 4.98 -24.90
CA GLN A 170 -22.41 4.16 -25.53
C GLN A 170 -22.40 2.71 -25.03
N LEU A 171 -21.21 2.14 -24.80
CA LEU A 171 -21.00 0.83 -24.17
C LEU A 171 -21.39 0.93 -22.69
N HIS A 172 -22.67 0.69 -22.39
CA HIS A 172 -23.16 0.61 -21.01
C HIS A 172 -22.54 -0.56 -20.22
N GLN A 173 -21.78 -1.45 -20.88
CA GLN A 173 -21.06 -2.54 -20.25
C GLN A 173 -19.63 -2.11 -19.89
N ARG A 174 -19.23 -2.37 -18.63
CA ARG A 174 -17.85 -2.23 -18.18
C ARG A 174 -17.00 -3.26 -18.94
N SER A 175 -16.27 -2.80 -19.95
CA SER A 175 -15.24 -3.56 -20.67
C SER A 175 -14.08 -3.88 -19.71
N ALA A 176 -12.93 -4.32 -20.24
CA ALA A 176 -11.69 -4.58 -19.52
C ALA A 176 -10.97 -3.32 -18.98
N SER A 177 -11.74 -2.36 -18.50
CA SER A 177 -11.29 -1.08 -17.98
C SER A 177 -11.98 -0.78 -16.67
N PHE A 178 -11.35 0.01 -15.81
CA PHE A 178 -11.99 0.48 -14.58
C PHE A 178 -11.77 1.98 -14.37
N HIS A 179 -12.66 2.59 -13.59
CA HIS A 179 -12.66 4.02 -13.31
C HIS A 179 -13.14 4.34 -11.88
N GLU A 180 -13.37 3.30 -11.08
CA GLU A 180 -13.83 3.39 -9.70
C GLU A 180 -12.85 2.60 -8.86
N MET A 181 -12.35 3.23 -7.82
CA MET A 181 -11.46 2.64 -6.83
C MET A 181 -12.08 2.84 -5.44
N TYR A 182 -11.77 1.92 -4.55
CA TYR A 182 -12.32 1.89 -3.20
C TYR A 182 -11.17 1.81 -2.20
N ALA A 183 -11.26 2.57 -1.10
CA ALA A 183 -10.36 2.46 0.03
C ALA A 183 -11.16 2.40 1.34
N HIS A 184 -10.69 1.58 2.29
CA HIS A 184 -11.24 1.49 3.63
C HIS A 184 -10.32 2.26 4.59
N LEU A 185 -10.71 3.47 4.96
CA LEU A 185 -9.94 4.32 5.87
C LEU A 185 -10.33 4.05 7.32
N PRO A 186 -9.42 4.24 8.29
CA PRO A 186 -9.77 4.20 9.71
C PRO A 186 -10.96 5.10 10.04
N LYS A 187 -11.81 4.67 10.98
CA LYS A 187 -13.06 5.37 11.35
C LYS A 187 -12.86 6.85 11.67
N ASP A 188 -11.77 7.17 12.38
CA ASP A 188 -11.48 8.51 12.88
C ASP A 188 -10.68 9.36 11.87
N SER A 189 -10.63 8.94 10.60
CA SER A 189 -9.93 9.67 9.54
C SER A 189 -10.63 11.01 9.27
N VAL A 190 -9.85 12.08 9.31
CA VAL A 190 -10.28 13.44 8.97
C VAL A 190 -9.23 14.10 8.06
N ASN A 191 -9.59 15.24 7.45
CA ASN A 191 -8.76 15.93 6.46
C ASN A 191 -8.33 15.02 5.30
N VAL A 192 -9.25 14.16 4.84
CA VAL A 192 -9.01 13.28 3.70
C VAL A 192 -8.89 14.12 2.43
N TYR A 193 -7.80 13.94 1.68
CA TYR A 193 -7.62 14.55 0.37
C TYR A 193 -7.15 13.53 -0.66
N TYR A 194 -7.58 13.75 -1.89
CA TYR A 194 -7.22 12.95 -3.05
C TYR A 194 -6.83 13.91 -4.19
N ARG A 195 -5.57 13.86 -4.60
CA ARG A 195 -4.99 14.76 -5.59
C ARG A 195 -4.04 14.01 -6.51
N ASP A 196 -3.76 14.57 -7.67
CA ASP A 196 -2.64 14.13 -8.50
C ASP A 196 -1.55 15.21 -8.55
N GLN A 197 -0.60 15.05 -9.47
CA GLN A 197 0.50 15.98 -9.66
C GLN A 197 0.04 17.37 -10.13
N ILE A 198 -1.12 17.46 -10.80
CA ILE A 198 -1.64 18.72 -11.36
C ILE A 198 -2.73 19.36 -10.49
N GLY A 199 -3.11 18.73 -9.38
CA GLY A 199 -3.94 19.31 -8.34
C GLY A 199 -5.05 18.41 -7.86
N ASN A 200 -6.06 19.01 -7.26
CA ASN A 200 -7.16 18.29 -6.64
C ASN A 200 -7.99 17.50 -7.66
N ILE A 201 -8.49 16.33 -7.26
CA ILE A 201 -9.48 15.55 -8.02
C ILE A 201 -10.77 15.51 -7.19
N SER A 202 -11.82 16.17 -7.69
CA SER A 202 -13.10 16.31 -6.97
C SER A 202 -14.00 15.07 -7.07
N THR A 203 -13.67 14.10 -7.92
CA THR A 203 -14.46 12.88 -8.13
C THR A 203 -14.18 11.83 -7.05
N SER A 204 -14.46 12.18 -5.80
CA SER A 204 -14.34 11.31 -4.62
C SER A 204 -15.55 11.47 -3.71
N ARG A 205 -15.91 10.41 -3.00
CA ARG A 205 -17.03 10.37 -2.06
C ARG A 205 -16.66 9.53 -0.85
N LEU A 206 -16.63 10.18 0.32
CA LEU A 206 -16.35 9.55 1.60
C LEU A 206 -17.67 9.31 2.35
N ARG A 207 -17.86 8.12 2.91
CA ARG A 207 -19.04 7.76 3.71
C ARG A 207 -18.66 6.82 4.85
N PRO A 208 -19.33 6.88 6.01
CA PRO A 208 -19.18 5.82 7.01
C PRO A 208 -19.65 4.47 6.48
N ALA A 209 -18.92 3.40 6.80
CA ALA A 209 -19.27 2.05 6.40
C ALA A 209 -20.49 1.53 7.17
N GLY A 210 -21.61 1.33 6.47
CA GLY A 210 -22.85 0.82 7.04
C GLY A 210 -23.44 1.69 8.17
N ARG A 211 -24.24 1.08 9.05
CA ARG A 211 -24.87 1.77 10.20
C ARG A 211 -23.94 1.92 11.41
N THR A 212 -22.98 1.00 11.55
CA THR A 212 -22.06 0.95 12.70
C THR A 212 -20.80 1.80 12.49
N GLY A 213 -20.44 2.13 11.25
CA GLY A 213 -19.32 3.01 10.93
C GLY A 213 -17.99 2.47 11.45
N SER A 214 -17.67 1.20 11.19
CA SER A 214 -16.41 0.59 11.65
C SER A 214 -15.18 1.17 10.94
N HIS A 215 -15.36 1.69 9.73
CA HIS A 215 -14.37 2.37 8.90
C HIS A 215 -15.09 3.41 8.03
N LEU A 216 -14.33 4.21 7.27
CA LEU A 216 -14.87 5.10 6.26
C LEU A 216 -14.60 4.51 4.86
N ASP A 217 -15.67 4.36 4.09
CA ASP A 217 -15.63 3.99 2.68
C ASP A 217 -15.30 5.22 1.84
N LEU A 218 -14.12 5.23 1.24
CA LEU A 218 -13.73 6.20 0.23
C LEU A 218 -13.88 5.58 -1.16
N GLU A 219 -14.89 6.05 -1.89
CA GLU A 219 -15.06 5.77 -3.31
C GLU A 219 -14.44 6.92 -4.11
N PHE A 220 -13.49 6.65 -5.00
CA PHE A 220 -12.82 7.70 -5.76
C PHE A 220 -12.54 7.27 -7.19
N LYS A 221 -12.51 8.25 -8.09
CA LYS A 221 -12.35 8.03 -9.53
C LYS A 221 -11.12 8.79 -10.04
N PRO A 222 -10.27 8.17 -10.87
CA PRO A 222 -9.20 8.87 -11.58
C PRO A 222 -9.78 9.82 -12.64
N ARG A 223 -8.96 10.75 -13.14
CA ARG A 223 -9.41 11.74 -14.16
C ARG A 223 -9.87 11.10 -15.48
N PHE A 224 -9.40 9.89 -15.77
CA PHE A 224 -9.73 9.13 -16.97
C PHE A 224 -9.90 7.65 -16.60
N PRO A 225 -10.75 6.90 -17.34
CA PRO A 225 -10.84 5.45 -17.15
C PRO A 225 -9.50 4.80 -17.51
N LEU A 226 -9.15 3.74 -16.79
CA LEU A 226 -7.89 3.04 -16.98
C LEU A 226 -8.12 1.81 -17.83
N PHE A 227 -7.50 1.81 -19.01
CA PHE A 227 -7.36 0.64 -19.87
C PHE A 227 -5.98 -0.01 -19.67
N GLY A 228 -5.81 -1.25 -20.12
CA GLY A 228 -4.54 -1.93 -19.99
C GLY A 228 -3.37 -1.16 -20.59
N GLY A 229 -2.26 -1.14 -19.84
CA GLY A 229 -1.05 -0.38 -20.14
C GLY A 229 -1.10 1.09 -19.70
N TRP A 230 -2.26 1.63 -19.33
CA TRP A 230 -2.34 3.00 -18.84
C TRP A 230 -1.83 3.10 -17.41
N LYS A 231 -1.19 4.24 -17.12
CA LYS A 231 -0.59 4.54 -15.82
C LYS A 231 -1.23 5.77 -15.23
N SER A 232 -1.32 5.79 -13.91
CA SER A 232 -1.78 6.96 -13.17
C SER A 232 -0.98 7.07 -11.88
N GLN A 233 -0.68 8.31 -11.50
CA GLN A 233 -0.04 8.64 -10.25
C GLN A 233 -0.92 9.59 -9.45
N TRP A 234 -1.14 9.28 -8.17
CA TRP A 234 -1.93 10.13 -7.27
C TRP A 234 -1.43 10.04 -5.84
N TYR A 235 -1.97 10.96 -5.05
CA TYR A 235 -1.72 11.11 -3.63
C TYR A 235 -3.05 10.91 -2.90
N LEU A 236 -3.03 10.06 -1.89
CA LEU A 236 -4.11 9.92 -0.92
C LEU A 236 -3.54 10.28 0.44
N GLY A 237 -4.15 11.24 1.11
CA GLY A 237 -3.74 11.58 2.47
C GLY A 237 -4.94 11.76 3.38
N TYR A 238 -4.71 11.47 4.65
CA TYR A 238 -5.68 11.57 5.73
C TYR A 238 -4.92 11.69 7.05
N SER A 239 -5.57 12.16 8.11
CA SER A 239 -4.99 12.05 9.45
C SER A 239 -6.01 11.52 10.44
N VAL A 240 -5.50 10.84 11.46
CA VAL A 240 -6.27 10.33 12.58
C VAL A 240 -5.84 11.05 13.87
N PRO A 241 -6.71 11.18 14.87
CA PRO A 241 -6.32 11.66 16.19
C PRO A 241 -5.26 10.75 16.81
N THR A 242 -4.25 11.30 17.50
CA THR A 242 -3.19 10.48 18.12
C THR A 242 -3.74 9.42 19.06
N HIS A 243 -4.76 9.71 19.86
CA HIS A 243 -5.34 8.74 20.81
C HIS A 243 -5.91 7.47 20.16
N SER A 244 -6.16 7.47 18.84
CA SER A 244 -6.67 6.30 18.11
C SER A 244 -5.58 5.28 17.75
N VAL A 245 -4.33 5.72 17.63
CA VAL A 245 -3.21 4.91 17.11
C VAL A 245 -1.95 4.97 17.97
N LEU A 246 -1.88 5.92 18.92
CA LEU A 246 -0.73 6.15 19.78
C LEU A 246 -1.13 5.91 21.23
N THR A 247 -0.43 4.97 21.86
CA THR A 247 -0.55 4.66 23.30
C THR A 247 0.76 5.00 24.01
N HIS A 248 0.72 5.29 25.31
CA HIS A 248 1.93 5.66 26.04
C HIS A 248 1.88 5.27 27.51
N VAL A 249 3.06 5.09 28.10
CA VAL A 249 3.28 4.92 29.54
C VAL A 249 4.48 5.79 29.93
N GLY A 250 4.22 6.91 30.60
CA GLY A 250 5.24 7.93 30.86
C GLY A 250 5.76 8.54 29.55
N ASP A 251 7.08 8.55 29.36
CA ASP A 251 7.73 9.06 28.14
C ASP A 251 7.90 7.98 27.04
N LYS A 252 7.37 6.77 27.24
CA LYS A 252 7.42 5.68 26.25
C LYS A 252 6.15 5.64 25.43
N PHE A 253 6.28 5.75 24.11
CA PHE A 253 5.17 5.76 23.17
C PHE A 253 5.18 4.51 22.29
N LYS A 254 4.00 4.01 21.97
CA LYS A 254 3.76 2.90 21.04
C LYS A 254 2.74 3.34 19.99
N LEU A 255 3.19 3.44 18.75
CA LEU A 255 2.37 3.66 17.56
C LEU A 255 1.95 2.29 17.00
N GLU A 256 0.66 2.11 16.74
CA GLU A 256 0.10 0.90 16.15
C GLU A 256 -0.76 1.29 14.94
N VAL A 257 -0.34 0.89 13.74
CA VAL A 257 -0.97 1.28 12.47
C VAL A 257 -0.83 0.18 11.43
N ASP A 258 -1.74 0.13 10.45
CA ASP A 258 -1.67 -0.86 9.37
C ASP A 258 -0.43 -0.64 8.48
N PHE A 259 0.20 -1.75 8.06
CA PHE A 259 1.45 -1.70 7.30
C PHE A 259 1.28 -1.26 5.83
N SER A 260 0.19 -1.64 5.18
CA SER A 260 0.00 -1.47 3.73
C SER A 260 -1.15 -0.49 3.43
N THR A 261 -1.56 -0.40 2.17
CA THR A 261 -2.56 0.54 1.66
C THR A 261 -4.00 0.23 2.12
N PRO A 262 -4.83 1.26 2.38
CA PRO A 262 -6.27 1.11 2.55
C PRO A 262 -7.01 0.80 1.24
N VAL A 263 -6.38 0.98 0.07
CA VAL A 263 -6.96 0.75 -1.26
C VAL A 263 -7.21 -0.73 -1.49
N GLN A 264 -8.43 -1.06 -1.87
CA GLN A 264 -8.91 -2.43 -2.04
C GLN A 264 -8.60 -2.97 -3.44
N GLY A 265 -8.29 -4.27 -3.52
CA GLY A 265 -8.13 -4.97 -4.80
C GLY A 265 -6.83 -4.66 -5.55
N ALA A 266 -5.90 -3.91 -4.95
CA ALA A 266 -4.58 -3.69 -5.50
C ALA A 266 -3.56 -4.72 -5.01
N SER A 267 -2.63 -5.08 -5.89
CA SER A 267 -1.34 -5.67 -5.49
C SER A 267 -0.27 -4.59 -5.56
N VAL A 268 0.69 -4.62 -4.65
CA VAL A 268 1.81 -3.66 -4.61
C VAL A 268 3.11 -4.40 -4.90
N ASP A 269 3.85 -4.00 -5.94
CA ASP A 269 5.11 -4.64 -6.26
C ASP A 269 6.22 -4.18 -5.30
N ASP A 270 6.39 -2.86 -5.13
CA ASP A 270 7.35 -2.24 -4.22
C ASP A 270 6.66 -1.28 -3.23
N LEU A 271 6.68 -1.61 -1.94
CA LEU A 271 6.16 -0.77 -0.84
C LEU A 271 7.33 -0.24 0.00
N THR A 272 7.36 1.09 0.16
CA THR A 272 8.23 1.77 1.11
C THR A 272 7.37 2.48 2.15
N VAL A 273 7.45 2.05 3.40
CA VAL A 273 6.79 2.70 4.54
C VAL A 273 7.81 3.57 5.26
N LYS A 274 7.51 4.85 5.44
CA LYS A 274 8.35 5.77 6.21
C LYS A 274 7.60 6.23 7.44
N VAL A 275 8.13 5.91 8.62
CA VAL A 275 7.59 6.39 9.89
C VAL A 275 8.43 7.57 10.37
N ILE A 276 7.86 8.76 10.31
CA ILE A 276 8.50 10.02 10.68
C ILE A 276 8.08 10.37 12.09
N LEU A 277 9.02 10.23 13.02
CA LEU A 277 8.80 10.46 14.44
C LEU A 277 9.06 11.92 14.80
N PRO A 278 8.55 12.41 15.95
CA PRO A 278 8.82 13.77 16.41
C PRO A 278 10.32 14.00 16.66
N GLU A 279 10.77 15.25 16.50
CA GLU A 279 12.12 15.66 16.88
C GLU A 279 12.38 15.32 18.35
N GLY A 280 13.55 14.77 18.67
CA GLY A 280 13.88 14.31 20.03
C GLY A 280 13.38 12.91 20.39
N ALA A 281 12.71 12.19 19.49
CA ALA A 281 12.42 10.77 19.67
C ALA A 281 13.71 9.93 19.67
N THR A 282 13.82 9.00 20.62
CA THR A 282 14.99 8.12 20.80
C THR A 282 14.56 6.67 21.01
N ASN A 283 15.52 5.74 21.00
CA ASN A 283 15.29 4.30 21.25
C ASN A 283 14.17 3.69 20.37
N VAL A 284 14.20 3.99 19.08
CA VAL A 284 13.17 3.54 18.14
C VAL A 284 13.30 2.04 17.89
N GLN A 285 12.20 1.31 18.04
CA GLN A 285 12.11 -0.12 17.74
C GLN A 285 10.88 -0.39 16.89
N VAL A 286 11.04 -1.22 15.87
CA VAL A 286 9.96 -1.58 14.95
C VAL A 286 9.69 -3.07 15.06
N ASN A 287 8.42 -3.43 15.25
CA ASN A 287 7.94 -4.80 15.30
C ASN A 287 6.94 -5.04 14.17
N VAL A 288 7.32 -5.89 13.21
CA VAL A 288 6.49 -6.28 12.06
C VAL A 288 6.28 -7.79 12.10
N PRO A 289 5.06 -8.31 11.87
CA PRO A 289 4.74 -9.74 12.00
C PRO A 289 5.29 -10.62 10.86
N PHE A 290 6.07 -10.08 9.94
CA PHE A 290 6.65 -10.79 8.80
C PHE A 290 8.02 -10.19 8.45
N SER A 291 8.80 -10.92 7.63
CA SER A 291 10.11 -10.47 7.18
C SER A 291 10.03 -9.28 6.23
N LEU A 292 10.92 -8.31 6.44
CA LEU A 292 11.11 -7.16 5.55
C LEU A 292 12.25 -7.44 4.56
N ASP A 293 12.20 -6.76 3.41
CA ASP A 293 13.26 -6.83 2.40
C ASP A 293 14.39 -5.84 2.70
N GLY A 294 14.09 -4.74 3.41
CA GLY A 294 15.07 -3.76 3.85
C GLY A 294 14.57 -2.91 5.01
N THR A 295 15.51 -2.41 5.82
CA THR A 295 15.25 -1.42 6.87
C THR A 295 16.39 -0.43 6.90
N SER A 296 16.07 0.85 6.94
CA SER A 296 17.06 1.93 7.05
C SER A 296 16.54 3.07 7.89
N GLU A 297 17.46 3.87 8.42
CA GLU A 297 17.15 5.06 9.20
C GLU A 297 17.64 6.30 8.46
N THR A 298 16.84 7.36 8.49
CA THR A 298 17.18 8.65 7.90
C THR A 298 16.63 9.77 8.78
N THR A 299 16.91 11.01 8.40
CA THR A 299 16.45 12.20 9.11
C THR A 299 15.70 13.11 8.15
N ARG A 300 14.57 13.65 8.58
CA ARG A 300 13.78 14.62 7.83
C ARG A 300 13.76 15.96 8.55
N GLN A 301 13.75 17.03 7.78
CA GLN A 301 13.55 18.39 8.27
C GLN A 301 12.18 18.87 7.79
N THR A 302 11.37 19.38 8.70
CA THR A 302 10.08 20.02 8.45
C THR A 302 10.03 21.40 9.10
N TYR A 303 8.84 22.00 9.15
CA TYR A 303 8.62 23.26 9.84
C TYR A 303 8.92 23.14 11.34
N LEU A 304 9.60 24.15 11.90
CA LEU A 304 9.97 24.25 13.32
C LEU A 304 10.94 23.18 13.85
N ASP A 305 11.57 22.40 12.97
CA ASP A 305 12.66 21.51 13.36
C ASP A 305 13.99 22.27 13.45
N THR A 306 14.87 21.85 14.37
CA THR A 306 16.23 22.36 14.40
C THR A 306 17.12 21.64 13.40
N PRO A 307 17.98 22.37 12.66
CA PRO A 307 18.90 21.76 11.69
C PRO A 307 19.85 20.71 12.28
N ALA A 308 20.12 20.79 13.59
CA ALA A 308 21.08 19.92 14.28
C ALA A 308 20.50 18.57 14.72
N ILE A 309 19.18 18.49 14.96
CA ILE A 309 18.52 17.28 15.48
C ILE A 309 17.68 16.64 14.37
N GLY A 310 16.69 17.39 13.86
CA GLY A 310 15.74 16.88 12.86
C GLY A 310 14.87 15.73 13.37
N ARG A 311 13.94 15.30 12.53
CA ARG A 311 13.01 14.20 12.82
C ARG A 311 13.63 12.86 12.42
N PRO A 312 13.74 11.87 13.32
CA PRO A 312 14.17 10.54 12.94
C PRO A 312 13.09 9.85 12.11
N VAL A 313 13.51 9.17 11.05
CA VAL A 313 12.64 8.47 10.12
C VAL A 313 13.11 7.04 9.97
N VAL A 314 12.21 6.09 10.25
CA VAL A 314 12.45 4.68 9.97
C VAL A 314 11.82 4.34 8.64
N VAL A 315 12.59 3.74 7.74
CA VAL A 315 12.19 3.33 6.41
C VAL A 315 12.15 1.81 6.35
N LEU A 316 10.99 1.26 6.00
CA LEU A 316 10.72 -0.17 5.90
C LEU A 316 10.37 -0.49 4.44
N ASP A 317 11.16 -1.37 3.82
CA ASP A 317 10.94 -1.78 2.43
C ASP A 317 10.42 -3.21 2.36
N LYS A 318 9.36 -3.41 1.56
CA LYS A 318 8.74 -4.71 1.33
C LYS A 318 8.31 -4.86 -0.13
N LYS A 319 8.64 -5.99 -0.73
CA LYS A 319 8.21 -6.38 -2.07
C LYS A 319 7.04 -7.36 -2.05
N ASN A 320 6.27 -7.36 -3.15
CA ASN A 320 5.14 -8.26 -3.40
C ASN A 320 4.10 -8.24 -2.28
N VAL A 321 3.60 -7.05 -1.95
CA VAL A 321 2.64 -6.84 -0.89
C VAL A 321 1.22 -7.08 -1.41
N VAL A 322 0.47 -7.90 -0.67
CA VAL A 322 -0.92 -8.24 -0.92
C VAL A 322 -1.78 -7.80 0.26
N ALA A 323 -3.10 -7.82 0.12
CA ALA A 323 -4.03 -7.45 1.19
C ALA A 323 -3.77 -8.17 2.53
N ALA A 324 -3.29 -9.42 2.50
CA ALA A 324 -2.96 -10.19 3.72
C ALA A 324 -1.77 -9.62 4.52
N HIS A 325 -0.91 -8.80 3.91
CA HIS A 325 0.17 -8.09 4.61
C HIS A 325 -0.31 -6.76 5.20
N ASN A 326 -1.57 -6.35 4.93
CA ASN A 326 -2.15 -5.16 5.55
C ASN A 326 -2.64 -5.48 6.97
N VAL A 327 -1.69 -5.75 7.85
CA VAL A 327 -1.90 -6.00 9.27
C VAL A 327 -1.24 -4.91 10.10
N PRO A 328 -1.69 -4.68 11.34
CA PRO A 328 -1.05 -3.73 12.23
C PRO A 328 0.42 -4.07 12.48
N PHE A 329 1.28 -3.06 12.48
CA PHE A 329 2.66 -3.13 12.95
C PHE A 329 2.89 -2.08 14.03
N GLU A 330 3.90 -2.30 14.86
CA GLU A 330 4.16 -1.47 16.03
C GLU A 330 5.49 -0.74 15.91
N VAL A 331 5.51 0.53 16.29
CA VAL A 331 6.73 1.32 16.45
C VAL A 331 6.75 1.89 17.87
N THR A 332 7.76 1.52 18.64
CA THR A 332 7.96 2.06 19.99
C THR A 332 9.12 3.04 20.00
N PHE A 333 8.97 4.13 20.74
CA PHE A 333 10.01 5.15 20.89
C PHE A 333 9.87 5.89 22.22
N ASP A 334 10.98 6.42 22.72
CA ASP A 334 11.02 7.26 23.91
C ASP A 334 11.00 8.73 23.48
N PHE A 335 10.08 9.52 24.05
CA PHE A 335 9.95 10.95 23.79
C PHE A 335 9.67 11.71 25.09
N PRO A 336 10.60 12.55 25.57
CA PRO A 336 10.39 13.33 26.78
C PRO A 336 9.35 14.43 26.52
N GLN A 337 8.20 14.37 27.20
CA GLN A 337 7.08 15.29 26.92
C GLN A 337 7.43 16.78 27.09
N GLN A 338 8.38 17.10 27.96
CA GLN A 338 8.88 18.46 28.16
C GLN A 338 9.51 19.06 26.89
N PHE A 339 10.01 18.20 25.99
CA PHE A 339 10.60 18.62 24.72
C PHE A 339 9.57 19.28 23.78
N MET A 340 8.26 19.08 24.00
CA MET A 340 7.24 19.81 23.23
C MET A 340 7.31 21.33 23.38
N LEU A 341 7.89 21.85 24.48
CA LEU A 341 8.09 23.29 24.67
C LEU A 341 9.18 23.87 23.77
N HIS A 342 10.03 23.02 23.17
CA HIS A 342 11.11 23.42 22.28
C HIS A 342 10.60 24.20 21.06
N GLU A 343 9.55 23.70 20.38
CA GLU A 343 9.00 24.34 19.18
C GLU A 343 8.45 25.76 19.44
N PRO A 344 7.60 26.01 20.47
CA PRO A 344 7.19 27.38 20.83
C PRO A 344 8.36 28.28 21.24
N LEU A 345 9.33 27.75 22.00
CA LEU A 345 10.50 28.52 22.44
C LEU A 345 11.38 28.94 21.25
N LEU A 346 11.48 28.12 20.21
CA LEU A 346 12.18 28.46 18.98
C LEU A 346 11.56 29.71 18.34
N LEU A 347 10.24 29.77 18.21
CA LEU A 347 9.54 30.95 17.70
C LEU A 347 9.74 32.18 18.60
N VAL A 348 9.54 32.03 19.91
CA VAL A 348 9.73 33.14 20.88
C VAL A 348 11.15 33.69 20.79
N SER A 349 12.15 32.81 20.72
CA SER A 349 13.56 33.21 20.62
C SER A 349 13.87 33.95 19.32
N ALA A 350 13.29 33.51 18.20
CA ALA A 350 13.46 34.17 16.90
C ALA A 350 12.87 35.59 16.90
N PHE A 351 11.65 35.76 17.40
CA PHE A 351 11.03 37.08 17.53
C PHE A 351 11.78 37.97 18.51
N LEU A 352 12.22 37.44 19.65
CA LEU A 352 13.01 38.18 20.64
C LEU A 352 14.33 38.68 20.02
N ALA A 353 15.04 37.81 19.29
CA ALA A 353 16.26 38.17 18.58
C ALA A 353 16.02 39.29 17.56
N PHE A 354 14.92 39.22 16.80
CA PHE A 354 14.53 40.29 15.89
C PHE A 354 14.32 41.63 16.59
N PHE A 355 13.62 41.66 17.73
CA PHE A 355 13.43 42.90 18.50
C PHE A 355 14.74 43.43 19.09
N ILE A 356 15.63 42.55 19.56
CA ILE A 356 16.95 42.93 20.06
C ILE A 356 17.79 43.56 18.93
N VAL A 357 17.79 42.97 17.73
CA VAL A 357 18.50 43.53 16.57
C VAL A 357 17.94 44.91 16.21
N CYS A 358 16.61 45.07 16.14
CA CYS A 358 15.97 46.36 15.93
C CYS A 358 16.40 47.40 16.99
N MET A 359 16.41 47.00 18.27
CA MET A 359 16.83 47.85 19.38
C MET A 359 18.29 48.31 19.24
N PHE A 360 19.19 47.44 18.79
CA PHE A 360 20.57 47.81 18.48
C PHE A 360 20.65 48.76 17.29
N LEU A 361 19.98 48.45 16.18
CA LEU A 361 19.98 49.29 14.98
C LEU A 361 19.46 50.71 15.25
N PHE A 362 18.41 50.87 16.05
CA PHE A 362 17.89 52.18 16.44
C PHE A 362 18.82 52.97 17.38
N ARG A 363 19.77 52.29 18.03
CA ARG A 363 20.78 52.94 18.88
C ARG A 363 22.08 53.28 18.13
N LEU A 364 22.24 52.81 16.89
CA LEU A 364 23.38 53.16 16.05
C LEU A 364 23.12 54.51 15.37
N ASP A 365 23.87 55.53 15.77
CA ASP A 365 23.91 56.79 15.05
C ASP A 365 24.89 56.68 13.87
N ILE A 366 24.35 56.51 12.66
CA ILE A 366 25.12 56.39 11.41
C ILE A 366 25.27 57.79 10.74
N SER A 367 25.03 58.89 11.48
CA SER A 367 25.15 60.23 10.92
C SER A 367 26.60 60.61 10.61
N ILE A 368 26.89 60.87 9.33
CA ILE A 368 28.22 61.25 8.83
C ILE A 368 28.61 62.69 9.25
N ALA A 369 27.63 63.55 9.53
CA ALA A 369 27.85 64.89 10.06
C ALA A 369 27.07 65.08 11.36
N LYS A 370 27.74 65.49 12.44
CA LYS A 370 27.06 65.88 13.69
C LYS A 370 26.33 67.21 13.46
N LYS A 371 25.00 67.20 13.56
CA LYS A 371 24.22 68.45 13.54
C LYS A 371 24.61 69.30 14.76
N PRO A 372 24.86 70.62 14.58
CA PRO A 372 25.19 71.50 15.70
C PRO A 372 24.01 71.59 16.68
N VAL A 373 24.34 71.56 17.97
CA VAL A 373 23.37 71.57 19.08
C VAL A 373 22.50 72.84 19.00
N GLN A 374 21.24 72.69 18.62
CA GLN A 374 20.25 73.75 18.78
C GLN A 374 19.92 73.87 20.27
N LYS A 375 20.46 74.92 20.93
CA LYS A 375 20.02 75.33 22.26
C LYS A 375 18.50 75.57 22.23
N LYS A 376 17.74 74.89 23.10
CA LYS A 376 16.31 75.15 23.32
C LYS A 376 16.10 76.65 23.54
N LYS A 377 15.21 77.26 22.75
CA LYS A 377 14.62 78.56 23.11
C LYS A 377 13.76 78.32 24.35
N THR A 378 14.20 78.87 25.47
CA THR A 378 13.36 79.10 26.65
C THR A 378 12.33 80.17 26.27
N GLU A 379 11.06 79.93 26.58
CA GLU A 379 9.97 80.91 26.44
C GLU A 379 10.25 82.20 27.22
#